data_AF-A0A1I4F1S1-F1
#
_entry.id   AF-A0A1I4F1S1-F1
#
_cell.length_a   1.000
_cell.length_b   1.000
_cell.length_c   1.000
_cell.angle_alpha   90.00
_cell.angle_beta   90.00
_cell.angle_gamma   90.00
#
_symmetry.space_group_name_H-M   'P 1'
#
loop_
_entity.id
_entity.type
_entity.pdbx_description
1 polymer ?
#
loop_
_entity_poly.entity_id
_entity_poly.type
_entity_poly.pdbx_seq_one_letter_code
_entity_poly.pdbx_strand_id
1 'polypeptide(L)'
;MPQDRASQTGIQLRSTPASKAPAQLARQPRSKTVRIQPAIKAVPSSAAFLFLHRWHTALMTDKDPVQPTDDEARALARSLLHDATFGALAVIDAATGAPSVTRIAIGTDPTGAPVTLISRLATHHTALTADNRCALLLGEPGPKGDPLTHPRMTLHCTAEFVASGTEAHAALRAHYLASRPKSKLYIDFPDFTFLRFTITGGLLNGGFGRAFRLAPADLVAALTG
;
A
#
# COMPACT_ATOMS: atom_id res chain seq x y z
N MET A 1 36.59 -61.35 -12.10
CA MET A 1 35.13 -61.45 -11.86
C MET A 1 34.70 -60.27 -10.99
N PRO A 2 33.57 -59.59 -11.23
CA PRO A 2 32.83 -59.29 -12.47
C PRO A 2 32.94 -57.78 -12.85
N GLN A 3 33.15 -57.43 -14.12
CA GLN A 3 32.18 -57.02 -15.15
C GLN A 3 31.42 -55.69 -14.94
N ASP A 4 31.91 -54.70 -15.69
CA ASP A 4 31.35 -53.44 -16.15
C ASP A 4 30.03 -53.61 -16.92
N ARG A 5 29.01 -52.79 -16.63
CA ARG A 5 27.97 -52.37 -17.60
C ARG A 5 27.38 -51.01 -17.22
N ALA A 6 27.83 -49.98 -17.93
CA ALA A 6 27.15 -48.70 -18.06
C ALA A 6 25.87 -48.88 -18.90
N SER A 7 24.73 -48.39 -18.40
CA SER A 7 23.48 -48.27 -19.15
C SER A 7 23.25 -46.80 -19.52
N GLN A 8 23.39 -46.53 -20.82
CA GLN A 8 22.99 -45.30 -21.48
C GLN A 8 21.46 -45.23 -21.56
N THR A 9 20.85 -44.18 -21.03
CA THR A 9 19.45 -43.82 -21.29
C THR A 9 19.41 -42.54 -22.12
N GLY A 10 19.30 -42.71 -23.43
CA GLY A 10 19.04 -41.63 -24.37
C GLY A 10 17.58 -41.19 -24.29
N ILE A 11 17.34 -39.94 -23.91
CA ILE A 11 16.04 -39.29 -24.01
C ILE A 11 16.04 -38.43 -25.27
N GLN A 12 15.27 -38.85 -26.28
CA GLN A 12 14.99 -38.07 -27.49
C GLN A 12 14.04 -36.91 -27.15
N LEU A 13 14.51 -35.68 -27.31
CA LEU A 13 13.67 -34.48 -27.33
C LEU A 13 13.01 -34.35 -28.71
N ARG A 14 11.69 -34.54 -28.77
CA ARG A 14 10.88 -34.22 -29.96
C ARG A 14 10.60 -32.71 -29.98
N SER A 15 10.99 -32.05 -31.07
CA SER A 15 10.67 -30.66 -31.36
C SER A 15 9.21 -30.51 -31.79
N THR A 16 8.52 -29.53 -31.21
CA THR A 16 7.20 -29.06 -31.66
C THR A 16 7.36 -28.01 -32.76
N PRO A 17 6.57 -28.05 -33.84
CA PRO A 17 6.64 -27.02 -34.88
C PRO A 17 5.80 -25.78 -34.52
N ALA A 18 6.33 -24.61 -34.88
CA ALA A 18 5.73 -23.30 -34.66
C ALA A 18 4.42 -23.10 -35.47
N SER A 19 3.39 -22.58 -34.78
CA SER A 19 2.11 -22.19 -35.36
C SER A 19 2.24 -20.86 -36.14
N LYS A 20 1.81 -20.86 -37.42
CA LYS A 20 1.71 -19.67 -38.27
C LYS A 20 0.32 -19.03 -38.08
N ALA A 21 0.28 -17.78 -37.62
CA ALA A 21 -0.93 -16.96 -37.65
C ALA A 21 -0.98 -16.13 -38.95
N PRO A 22 -2.13 -16.02 -39.66
CA PRO A 22 -2.27 -15.13 -40.79
C PRO A 22 -2.71 -13.72 -40.36
N ALA A 23 -2.07 -12.72 -40.96
CA ALA A 23 -2.43 -11.31 -40.86
C ALA A 23 -3.63 -11.00 -41.77
N GLN A 24 -4.68 -10.38 -41.23
CA GLN A 24 -5.76 -9.77 -42.02
C GLN A 24 -5.88 -8.29 -41.62
N LEU A 25 -5.47 -7.42 -42.56
CA LEU A 25 -5.56 -5.97 -42.46
C LEU A 25 -6.93 -5.53 -43.00
N ALA A 26 -7.87 -5.22 -42.11
CA ALA A 26 -9.16 -4.65 -42.49
C ALA A 26 -9.06 -3.13 -42.74
N ARG A 27 -9.45 -2.69 -43.93
CA ARG A 27 -9.48 -1.28 -44.34
C ARG A 27 -10.61 -0.52 -43.65
N GLN A 28 -10.32 0.59 -42.97
CA GLN A 28 -11.34 1.53 -42.48
C GLN A 28 -11.81 2.50 -43.59
N PRO A 29 -13.12 2.82 -43.70
CA PRO A 29 -13.62 3.85 -44.59
C PRO A 29 -13.43 5.27 -44.01
N ARG A 30 -13.10 6.22 -44.88
CA ARG A 30 -12.83 7.64 -44.55
C ARG A 30 -14.09 8.36 -44.06
N SER A 31 -14.00 9.01 -42.90
CA SER A 31 -15.00 9.95 -42.36
C SER A 31 -15.05 11.24 -43.19
N LYS A 32 -16.25 11.66 -43.63
CA LYS A 32 -16.49 12.96 -44.25
C LYS A 32 -16.73 14.00 -43.16
N THR A 33 -15.85 14.98 -43.02
CA THR A 33 -16.04 16.13 -42.12
C THR A 33 -17.06 17.11 -42.72
N VAL A 34 -18.20 17.31 -42.05
CA VAL A 34 -19.12 18.41 -42.32
C VAL A 34 -18.80 19.55 -41.36
N ARG A 35 -18.45 20.73 -41.89
CA ARG A 35 -18.11 21.92 -41.11
C ARG A 35 -19.37 22.76 -40.95
N ILE A 36 -19.92 22.85 -39.73
CA ILE A 36 -21.02 23.78 -39.40
C ILE A 36 -20.42 24.95 -38.63
N GLN A 37 -20.53 26.17 -39.16
CA GLN A 37 -20.25 27.41 -38.43
C GLN A 37 -21.49 27.84 -37.64
N PRO A 38 -21.39 28.16 -36.33
CA PRO A 38 -22.47 28.85 -35.65
C PRO A 38 -22.33 30.36 -35.83
N ALA A 39 -23.42 31.01 -36.23
CA ALA A 39 -23.56 32.46 -36.15
C ALA A 39 -23.81 32.84 -34.68
N ILE A 40 -22.83 33.48 -34.04
CA ILE A 40 -22.96 33.99 -32.67
C ILE A 40 -23.58 35.39 -32.75
N LYS A 41 -24.83 35.54 -32.30
CA LYS A 41 -25.44 36.85 -32.03
C LYS A 41 -24.96 37.34 -30.66
N ALA A 42 -24.44 38.57 -30.61
CA ALA A 42 -24.00 39.23 -29.39
C ALA A 42 -25.18 39.54 -28.44
N VAL A 43 -24.97 39.37 -27.14
CA VAL A 43 -25.89 39.71 -26.05
C VAL A 43 -25.32 40.92 -25.30
N PRO A 44 -26.11 41.95 -24.93
CA PRO A 44 -25.58 43.16 -24.31
C PRO A 44 -25.20 42.93 -22.84
N SER A 45 -23.99 43.37 -22.50
CA SER A 45 -23.37 43.27 -21.18
C SER A 45 -23.83 44.39 -20.25
N SER A 46 -24.36 44.02 -19.08
CA SER A 46 -24.12 44.73 -17.80
C SER A 46 -24.94 44.13 -16.65
N ALA A 47 -26.17 43.66 -16.89
CA ALA A 47 -27.00 43.05 -15.84
C ALA A 47 -26.63 41.58 -15.53
N ALA A 48 -26.19 40.81 -16.53
CA ALA A 48 -25.77 39.41 -16.35
C ALA A 48 -24.44 39.27 -15.57
N PHE A 49 -23.57 40.29 -15.64
CA PHE A 49 -22.25 40.24 -15.01
C PHE A 49 -22.33 40.35 -13.48
N LEU A 50 -23.24 41.19 -12.97
CA LEU A 50 -23.49 41.34 -11.53
C LEU A 50 -24.33 40.18 -10.97
N PHE A 51 -25.15 39.51 -11.78
CA PHE A 51 -25.86 38.30 -11.37
C PHE A 51 -24.92 37.08 -11.33
N LEU A 52 -23.99 36.91 -12.27
CA LEU A 52 -23.02 35.80 -12.19
C LEU A 52 -21.95 35.99 -11.11
N HIS A 53 -21.49 37.21 -10.83
CA HIS A 53 -20.50 37.42 -9.77
C HIS A 53 -21.07 37.18 -8.37
N ARG A 54 -22.36 37.46 -8.14
CA ARG A 54 -23.00 37.24 -6.84
C ARG A 54 -23.40 35.78 -6.59
N TRP A 55 -23.47 34.95 -7.64
CA TRP A 55 -23.69 33.50 -7.54
C TRP A 55 -22.40 32.68 -7.50
N HIS A 56 -21.28 33.19 -8.03
CA HIS A 56 -19.98 32.50 -7.94
C HIS A 56 -19.37 32.54 -6.53
N THR A 57 -19.65 33.58 -5.74
CA THR A 57 -19.05 33.73 -4.40
C THR A 57 -19.83 33.01 -3.29
N ALA A 58 -21.04 32.50 -3.57
CA ALA A 58 -21.93 31.91 -2.58
C ALA A 58 -22.02 30.36 -2.62
N LEU A 59 -21.21 29.68 -3.43
CA LEU A 59 -21.33 28.22 -3.65
C LEU A 59 -20.08 27.39 -3.36
N MET A 60 -19.05 27.91 -2.68
CA MET A 60 -17.91 27.09 -2.26
C MET A 60 -17.39 27.55 -0.90
N THR A 61 -18.24 27.47 0.14
CA THR A 61 -17.67 27.10 1.44
C THR A 61 -17.43 25.60 1.36
N ASP A 62 -16.37 25.22 0.65
CA ASP A 62 -15.99 23.83 0.44
C ASP A 62 -15.56 23.28 1.80
N LYS A 63 -16.53 22.73 2.53
CA LYS A 63 -16.31 22.18 3.87
C LYS A 63 -15.35 21.01 3.68
N ASP A 64 -14.16 21.09 4.28
CA ASP A 64 -13.17 20.02 4.19
C ASP A 64 -13.87 18.68 4.50
N PRO A 65 -13.90 17.72 3.56
CA PRO A 65 -14.54 16.43 3.79
C PRO A 65 -13.84 15.63 4.89
N VAL A 66 -12.62 16.02 5.28
CA VAL A 66 -11.90 15.47 6.42
C VAL A 66 -12.43 16.08 7.72
N GLN A 67 -12.87 15.21 8.62
CA GLN A 67 -13.36 15.58 9.94
C GLN A 67 -12.18 15.78 10.91
N PRO A 68 -12.34 16.65 11.94
CA PRO A 68 -11.42 16.71 13.06
C PRO A 68 -11.29 15.34 13.74
N THR A 69 -10.07 14.98 14.14
CA THR A 69 -9.81 13.69 14.79
C THR A 69 -10.30 13.71 16.24
N ASP A 70 -11.39 13.00 16.48
CA ASP A 70 -12.01 12.79 17.80
C ASP A 70 -11.49 11.50 18.49
N ASP A 71 -12.01 11.23 19.68
CA ASP A 71 -11.58 10.07 20.49
C ASP A 71 -12.04 8.74 19.89
N GLU A 72 -13.18 8.73 19.19
CA GLU A 72 -13.69 7.57 18.47
C GLU A 72 -12.81 7.23 17.26
N ALA A 73 -12.36 8.23 16.49
CA ALA A 73 -11.41 8.06 15.40
C ALA A 73 -10.06 7.54 15.92
N ARG A 74 -9.57 8.12 17.02
CA ARG A 74 -8.36 7.66 17.71
C ARG A 74 -8.48 6.20 18.16
N ALA A 75 -9.59 5.82 18.81
CA ALA A 75 -9.82 4.46 19.26
C ALA A 75 -9.87 3.46 18.08
N LEU A 76 -10.59 3.82 17.01
CA LEU A 76 -10.68 2.98 15.80
C LEU A 76 -9.33 2.83 15.09
N ALA A 77 -8.55 3.90 14.98
CA ALA A 77 -7.22 3.85 14.38
C ALA A 77 -6.28 2.92 15.16
N ARG A 78 -6.29 3.04 16.51
CA ARG A 78 -5.50 2.19 17.39
C ARG A 78 -5.93 0.72 17.34
N SER A 79 -7.24 0.44 17.27
CA SER A 79 -7.71 -0.94 17.12
C SER A 79 -7.30 -1.55 15.78
N LEU A 80 -7.40 -0.80 14.68
CA LEU A 80 -6.94 -1.27 13.36
C LEU A 80 -5.45 -1.60 13.34
N LEU A 81 -4.62 -0.81 14.03
CA LEU A 81 -3.18 -1.09 14.15
C LEU A 81 -2.90 -2.31 15.04
N HIS A 82 -3.54 -2.37 16.21
CA HIS A 82 -3.36 -3.45 17.17
C HIS A 82 -3.81 -4.82 16.62
N ASP A 83 -4.95 -4.86 15.92
CA ASP A 83 -5.57 -6.10 15.43
C ASP A 83 -4.97 -6.57 14.09
N ALA A 84 -4.17 -5.74 13.43
CA ALA A 84 -3.55 -6.09 12.16
C ALA A 84 -2.66 -7.34 12.33
N THR A 85 -2.90 -8.36 11.52
CA THR A 85 -2.01 -9.52 11.41
C THR A 85 -1.21 -9.53 10.11
N PHE A 86 -1.57 -8.66 9.17
CA PHE A 86 -0.89 -8.38 7.92
C PHE A 86 -1.39 -7.03 7.38
N GLY A 87 -0.74 -6.53 6.35
CA GLY A 87 -1.16 -5.33 5.63
C GLY A 87 -0.45 -5.23 4.29
N ALA A 88 -0.78 -4.18 3.53
CA ALA A 88 -0.02 -3.83 2.33
C ALA A 88 1.07 -2.81 2.69
N LEU A 89 2.31 -3.12 2.34
CA LEU A 89 3.46 -2.23 2.41
C LEU A 89 3.69 -1.61 1.05
N ALA A 90 3.69 -0.29 0.98
CA ALA A 90 4.15 0.49 -0.16
C ALA A 90 5.58 1.00 0.07
N VAL A 91 6.45 0.80 -0.92
CA VAL A 91 7.86 1.24 -0.94
C VAL A 91 8.17 1.91 -2.27
N ILE A 92 9.31 2.60 -2.34
CA ILE A 92 9.83 3.17 -3.59
C ILE A 92 10.85 2.19 -4.15
N ASP A 93 10.60 1.66 -5.35
CA ASP A 93 11.52 0.76 -6.04
C ASP A 93 12.85 1.47 -6.31
N ALA A 94 13.96 0.90 -5.84
CA ALA A 94 15.27 1.55 -5.87
C ALA A 94 15.83 1.71 -7.30
N ALA A 95 15.44 0.85 -8.24
CA ALA A 95 15.97 0.88 -9.60
C ALA A 95 15.19 1.85 -10.50
N THR A 96 13.87 1.91 -10.33
CA THR A 96 12.95 2.63 -11.23
C THR A 96 12.36 3.90 -10.62
N GLY A 97 12.40 4.05 -9.29
CA GLY A 97 11.71 5.11 -8.56
C GLY A 97 10.18 4.93 -8.53
N ALA A 98 9.64 3.84 -9.07
CA ALA A 98 8.21 3.57 -9.08
C ALA A 98 7.70 3.12 -7.70
N PRO A 99 6.45 3.45 -7.32
CA PRO A 99 5.84 2.86 -6.15
C PRO A 99 5.63 1.35 -6.36
N SER A 100 5.99 0.55 -5.36
CA SER A 100 5.80 -0.90 -5.33
C SER A 100 5.01 -1.28 -4.09
N VAL A 101 4.08 -2.24 -4.22
CA VAL A 101 3.20 -2.66 -3.12
C VAL A 101 3.27 -4.17 -2.95
N THR A 102 3.40 -4.61 -1.69
CA THR A 102 3.47 -6.03 -1.35
C THR A 102 2.75 -6.31 -0.03
N ARG A 103 2.28 -7.54 0.16
CA ARG A 103 1.69 -7.96 1.43
C ARG A 103 2.78 -8.38 2.41
N ILE A 104 2.73 -7.86 3.63
CA ILE A 104 3.63 -8.25 4.73
C ILE A 104 2.85 -8.59 5.99
N ALA A 105 3.46 -9.37 6.89
CA ALA A 105 2.96 -9.51 8.25
C ALA A 105 3.23 -8.22 9.05
N ILE A 106 2.28 -7.75 9.87
CA ILE A 106 2.38 -6.49 10.65
C ILE A 106 2.07 -6.69 12.12
N GLY A 107 3.05 -6.63 13.00
CA GLY A 107 2.83 -6.74 14.44
C GLY A 107 2.98 -5.38 15.09
N THR A 108 2.93 -5.34 16.41
CA THR A 108 3.36 -4.19 17.21
C THR A 108 4.50 -4.60 18.12
N ASP A 109 5.32 -3.63 18.51
CA ASP A 109 6.22 -3.79 19.66
C ASP A 109 5.48 -3.44 20.98
N PRO A 110 6.13 -3.60 22.15
CA PRO A 110 5.50 -3.30 23.44
C PRO A 110 4.99 -1.85 23.60
N THR A 111 5.45 -0.92 22.78
CA THR A 111 5.04 0.49 22.79
C THR A 111 3.86 0.77 21.85
N GLY A 112 3.44 -0.23 21.09
CA GLY A 112 2.39 -0.13 20.07
C GLY A 112 2.90 0.27 18.69
N ALA A 113 4.21 0.50 18.52
CA ALA A 113 4.77 0.85 17.22
C ALA A 113 4.68 -0.33 16.24
N PRO A 114 4.29 -0.11 14.97
CA PRO A 114 4.20 -1.19 14.01
C PRO A 114 5.57 -1.79 13.72
N VAL A 115 5.63 -3.11 13.63
CA VAL A 115 6.83 -3.87 13.31
C VAL A 115 6.56 -4.95 12.27
N THR A 116 7.58 -5.34 11.53
CA THR A 116 7.52 -6.46 10.62
C THR A 116 8.81 -7.25 10.65
N LEU A 117 8.75 -8.48 10.13
CA LEU A 117 9.87 -9.38 9.95
C LEU A 117 9.86 -9.79 8.48
N ILE A 118 10.91 -9.42 7.74
CA ILE A 118 11.01 -9.63 6.29
C ILE A 118 12.27 -10.39 5.91
N SER A 119 12.25 -11.02 4.74
CA SER A 119 13.47 -11.58 4.15
C SER A 119 14.32 -10.48 3.52
N ARG A 120 15.63 -10.54 3.75
CA ARG A 120 16.70 -9.76 3.12
C ARG A 120 16.80 -10.02 1.61
N LEU A 121 16.20 -11.09 1.12
CA LEU A 121 16.14 -11.43 -0.30
C LEU A 121 14.95 -10.79 -1.02
N ALA A 122 14.00 -10.20 -0.28
CA ALA A 122 12.81 -9.62 -0.86
C ALA A 122 13.09 -8.24 -1.49
N THR A 123 12.40 -7.94 -2.59
CA THR A 123 12.55 -6.64 -3.29
C THR A 123 12.26 -5.44 -2.40
N HIS A 124 11.30 -5.56 -1.47
CA HIS A 124 10.97 -4.51 -0.51
C HIS A 124 12.06 -4.29 0.54
N HIS A 125 12.91 -5.28 0.85
CA HIS A 125 14.09 -5.05 1.69
C HIS A 125 15.10 -4.15 0.98
N THR A 126 15.43 -4.45 -0.29
CA THR A 126 16.34 -3.63 -1.11
C THR A 126 15.80 -2.21 -1.27
N ALA A 127 14.49 -2.07 -1.53
CA ALA A 127 13.83 -0.77 -1.60
C ALA A 127 14.00 0.03 -0.29
N LEU A 128 13.66 -0.56 0.85
CA LEU A 128 13.76 0.10 2.17
C LEU A 128 15.20 0.41 2.60
N THR A 129 16.17 -0.34 2.09
CA THR A 129 17.59 -0.04 2.32
C THR A 129 18.03 1.22 1.56
N ALA A 130 17.48 1.45 0.37
CA ALA A 130 17.81 2.62 -0.46
C ALA A 130 17.01 3.88 -0.07
N ASP A 131 15.72 3.72 0.25
CA ASP A 131 14.84 4.79 0.72
C ASP A 131 13.91 4.22 1.79
N ASN A 132 14.06 4.72 3.02
CA ASN A 132 13.32 4.19 4.16
C ASN A 132 11.88 4.72 4.26
N ARG A 133 11.45 5.63 3.38
CA ARG A 133 10.08 6.14 3.33
C ARG A 133 9.15 5.07 2.77
N CYS A 134 8.07 4.82 3.49
CA CYS A 134 7.10 3.81 3.13
C CYS A 134 5.70 4.18 3.62
N ALA A 135 4.71 3.38 3.21
CA ALA A 135 3.37 3.47 3.77
C ALA A 135 2.79 2.08 4.02
N LEU A 136 1.89 1.99 5.00
CA LEU A 136 1.13 0.79 5.30
C LEU A 136 -0.36 1.04 5.04
N LEU A 137 -1.07 0.06 4.47
CA LEU A 137 -2.52 0.02 4.48
C LEU A 137 -2.97 -1.12 5.39
N LEU A 138 -3.76 -0.77 6.41
CA LEU A 138 -4.32 -1.66 7.42
C LEU A 138 -5.85 -1.56 7.43
N GLY A 139 -6.53 -2.61 7.90
CA GLY A 139 -8.00 -2.71 7.88
C GLY A 139 -8.50 -3.38 6.62
N GLU A 140 -8.63 -4.71 6.70
CA GLU A 140 -9.17 -5.54 5.62
C GLU A 140 -10.70 -5.60 5.72
N PRO A 141 -11.40 -5.73 4.58
CA PRO A 141 -12.84 -5.90 4.61
C PRO A 141 -13.23 -7.23 5.26
N GLY A 142 -14.29 -7.21 6.06
CA GLY A 142 -14.92 -8.41 6.58
C GLY A 142 -15.58 -9.26 5.47
N PRO A 143 -16.08 -10.46 5.81
CA PRO A 143 -16.60 -11.42 4.82
C PRO A 143 -17.93 -11.02 4.14
N LYS A 144 -18.52 -9.88 4.51
CA LYS A 144 -19.84 -9.43 4.03
C LYS A 144 -19.85 -7.90 3.82
N GLY A 145 -20.77 -7.44 2.97
CA GLY A 145 -20.97 -6.03 2.65
C GLY A 145 -20.02 -5.51 1.57
N ASP A 146 -20.21 -4.25 1.17
CA ASP A 146 -19.31 -3.56 0.24
C ASP A 146 -17.94 -3.31 0.92
N PRO A 147 -16.81 -3.76 0.34
CA PRO A 147 -15.48 -3.53 0.88
C PRO A 147 -15.17 -2.07 1.23
N LEU A 148 -15.73 -1.11 0.50
CA LEU A 148 -15.46 0.32 0.72
C LEU A 148 -16.14 0.89 1.97
N THR A 149 -17.09 0.15 2.56
CA THR A 149 -17.75 0.52 3.82
C THR A 149 -16.97 0.12 5.07
N HIS A 150 -15.97 -0.77 4.92
CA HIS A 150 -15.15 -1.24 6.03
C HIS A 150 -14.07 -0.20 6.41
N PRO A 151 -13.81 -0.01 7.72
CA PRO A 151 -12.74 0.88 8.17
C PRO A 151 -11.37 0.43 7.66
N ARG A 152 -10.57 1.40 7.23
CA ARG A 152 -9.20 1.19 6.77
C ARG A 152 -8.34 2.40 7.04
N MET A 153 -7.06 2.17 7.24
CA MET A 153 -6.12 3.21 7.63
C MET A 153 -4.85 3.12 6.79
N THR A 154 -4.45 4.24 6.21
CA THR A 154 -3.11 4.42 5.65
C THR A 154 -2.21 5.03 6.72
N LEU A 155 -1.04 4.45 6.95
CA LEU A 155 0.03 5.03 7.77
C LEU A 155 1.19 5.42 6.85
N HIS A 156 1.66 6.65 6.95
CA HIS A 156 2.91 7.09 6.38
C HIS A 156 4.02 6.87 7.40
N CYS A 157 5.12 6.26 6.99
CA CYS A 157 6.16 5.80 7.90
C CYS A 157 7.57 6.01 7.33
N THR A 158 8.55 6.00 8.23
CA THR A 158 9.93 5.64 7.91
C THR A 158 10.28 4.32 8.58
N ALA A 159 10.93 3.42 7.86
CA ALA A 159 11.34 2.13 8.38
C ALA A 159 12.77 2.18 8.96
N GLU A 160 12.98 1.46 10.07
CA GLU A 160 14.28 1.29 10.70
C GLU A 160 14.56 -0.20 10.89
N PHE A 161 15.73 -0.66 10.43
CA PHE A 161 16.18 -2.03 10.63
C PHE A 161 16.65 -2.23 12.07
N VAL A 162 16.15 -3.28 12.73
CA VAL A 162 16.58 -3.65 14.08
C VAL A 162 17.77 -4.60 13.97
N ALA A 163 18.94 -4.14 14.43
CA ALA A 163 20.18 -4.89 14.34
C ALA A 163 20.10 -6.24 15.11
N SER A 164 20.39 -7.33 14.42
CA SER A 164 20.45 -8.68 15.01
C SER A 164 21.53 -8.77 16.08
N GLY A 165 21.30 -9.61 17.09
CA GLY A 165 22.24 -9.82 18.21
C GLY A 165 22.21 -8.74 19.29
N THR A 166 21.38 -7.70 19.14
CA THR A 166 21.17 -6.68 20.18
C THR A 166 20.12 -7.10 21.22
N GLU A 167 20.14 -6.49 22.40
CA GLU A 167 19.09 -6.67 23.42
C GLU A 167 17.70 -6.24 22.89
N ALA A 168 17.66 -5.12 22.16
CA ALA A 168 16.43 -4.64 21.51
C ALA A 168 15.85 -5.69 20.54
N HIS A 169 16.71 -6.33 19.74
CA HIS A 169 16.29 -7.43 18.87
C HIS A 169 15.78 -8.63 19.66
N ALA A 170 16.46 -9.04 20.74
CA ALA A 170 16.04 -10.17 21.57
C ALA A 170 14.67 -9.92 22.22
N ALA A 171 14.46 -8.72 22.77
CA ALA A 171 13.19 -8.31 23.37
C ALA A 171 12.06 -8.26 22.33
N LEU A 172 12.31 -7.66 21.17
CA LEU A 172 11.33 -7.60 20.08
C LEU A 172 10.98 -9.00 19.56
N ARG A 173 11.98 -9.87 19.38
CA ARG A 173 11.77 -11.27 18.97
C ARG A 173 10.87 -12.01 19.94
N ALA A 174 11.13 -11.90 21.25
CA ALA A 174 10.34 -12.57 22.28
C ALA A 174 8.88 -12.09 22.25
N HIS A 175 8.66 -10.78 22.17
CA HIS A 175 7.32 -10.19 22.07
C HIS A 175 6.60 -10.63 20.79
N TYR A 176 7.28 -10.53 19.64
CA TYR A 176 6.70 -10.88 18.34
C TYR A 176 6.34 -12.36 18.25
N LEU A 177 7.13 -13.27 18.83
CA LEU A 177 6.77 -14.70 18.88
C LEU A 177 5.55 -14.99 19.74
N ALA A 178 5.33 -14.22 20.80
CA ALA A 178 4.16 -14.38 21.66
C ALA A 178 2.86 -14.06 20.91
N SER A 179 2.87 -13.01 20.07
CA SER A 179 1.73 -12.65 19.22
C SER A 179 1.69 -13.43 17.88
N ARG A 180 2.84 -13.97 17.43
CA ARG A 180 2.99 -14.64 16.12
C ARG A 180 3.77 -15.95 16.21
N PRO A 181 3.18 -16.99 16.81
CA PRO A 181 3.88 -18.25 17.04
C PRO A 181 4.34 -18.93 15.74
N LYS A 182 3.61 -18.74 14.62
CA LYS A 182 3.99 -19.30 13.30
C LYS A 182 5.29 -18.73 12.74
N SER A 183 5.73 -17.55 13.18
CA SER A 183 6.99 -16.95 12.74
C SER A 183 8.22 -17.72 13.23
N LYS A 184 8.08 -18.61 14.22
CA LYS A 184 9.15 -19.53 14.67
C LYS A 184 9.77 -20.33 13.52
N LEU A 185 9.04 -20.54 12.43
CA LEU A 185 9.51 -21.26 11.25
C LEU A 185 10.62 -20.55 10.46
N TYR A 186 10.79 -19.24 10.62
CA TYR A 186 11.72 -18.44 9.81
C TYR A 186 12.41 -17.28 10.55
N ILE A 187 11.96 -16.93 11.76
CA ILE A 187 12.46 -15.77 12.53
C ILE A 187 13.95 -15.80 12.87
N ASP A 188 14.54 -17.00 12.95
CA ASP A 188 15.94 -17.20 13.27
C ASP A 188 16.80 -17.43 12.02
N PHE A 189 16.23 -17.33 10.82
CA PHE A 189 17.00 -17.44 9.60
C PHE A 189 17.88 -16.20 9.41
N PRO A 190 19.15 -16.36 8.99
CA PRO A 190 20.10 -15.25 8.85
C PRO A 190 19.69 -14.25 7.76
N ASP A 191 18.83 -14.68 6.84
CA ASP A 191 18.27 -13.83 5.80
C ASP A 191 16.95 -13.16 6.23
N PHE A 192 16.53 -13.22 7.50
CA PHE A 192 15.37 -12.47 7.99
C PHE A 192 15.79 -11.35 8.95
N THR A 193 15.11 -10.22 8.87
CA THR A 193 15.41 -9.04 9.68
C THR A 193 14.13 -8.34 10.14
N PHE A 194 14.17 -7.81 11.36
CA PHE A 194 13.09 -7.00 11.91
C PHE A 194 13.19 -5.56 11.41
N LEU A 195 12.03 -4.96 11.16
CA LEU A 195 11.90 -3.52 10.98
C LEU A 195 10.88 -2.97 11.95
N ARG A 196 11.17 -1.78 12.47
CA ARG A 196 10.23 -0.92 13.17
C ARG A 196 9.82 0.20 12.23
N PHE A 197 8.54 0.54 12.24
CA PHE A 197 8.00 1.68 11.50
C PHE A 197 7.78 2.85 12.46
N THR A 198 8.45 3.96 12.18
CA THR A 198 8.15 5.25 12.82
C THR A 198 7.04 5.92 12.01
N ILE A 199 5.88 6.13 12.63
CA ILE A 199 4.73 6.75 11.99
C ILE A 199 4.96 8.26 11.89
N THR A 200 4.82 8.81 10.68
CA THR A 200 4.95 10.26 10.42
C THR A 200 3.59 10.94 10.24
N GLY A 201 2.54 10.16 9.96
CA GLY A 201 1.15 10.61 9.89
C GLY A 201 0.25 9.50 9.36
N GLY A 202 -1.07 9.72 9.36
CA GLY A 202 -2.01 8.73 8.87
C GLY A 202 -3.30 9.31 8.30
N LEU A 203 -4.01 8.47 7.56
CA LEU A 203 -5.33 8.75 7.01
C LEU A 203 -6.25 7.61 7.42
N LEU A 204 -7.28 7.92 8.21
CA LEU A 204 -8.31 6.97 8.59
C LEU A 204 -9.53 7.18 7.70
N ASN A 205 -9.96 6.13 7.03
CA ASN A 205 -11.31 6.01 6.52
C ASN A 205 -12.10 5.14 7.50
N GLY A 206 -13.01 5.75 8.26
CA GLY A 206 -13.84 5.06 9.26
C GLY A 206 -15.10 4.41 8.68
N GLY A 207 -15.16 4.21 7.37
CA GLY A 207 -16.36 3.83 6.63
C GLY A 207 -17.01 5.02 5.90
N PHE A 208 -18.30 4.89 5.58
CA PHE A 208 -19.01 5.86 4.74
C PHE A 208 -19.00 7.28 5.35
N GLY A 209 -18.50 8.26 4.59
CA GLY A 209 -18.50 9.68 4.97
C GLY A 209 -17.58 10.06 6.13
N ARG A 210 -16.75 9.14 6.64
CA ARG A 210 -15.88 9.34 7.81
C ARG A 210 -14.41 9.29 7.40
N ALA A 211 -13.78 10.44 7.24
CA ALA A 211 -12.37 10.57 6.90
C ALA A 211 -11.65 11.46 7.92
N PHE A 212 -10.48 11.04 8.38
CA PHE A 212 -9.70 11.75 9.40
C PHE A 212 -8.21 11.77 9.05
N ARG A 213 -7.52 12.85 9.45
CA ARG A 213 -6.05 12.94 9.40
C ARG A 213 -5.50 12.65 10.80
N LEU A 214 -4.59 11.71 10.90
CA LEU A 214 -3.99 11.28 12.16
C LEU A 214 -2.58 11.84 12.29
N ALA A 215 -2.29 12.46 13.43
CA ALA A 215 -0.93 12.75 13.85
C ALA A 215 -0.30 11.50 14.50
N PRO A 216 1.04 11.41 14.61
CA PRO A 216 1.68 10.29 15.30
C PRO A 216 1.16 10.06 16.73
N ALA A 217 0.90 11.14 17.47
CA ALA A 217 0.37 11.11 18.83
C ALA A 217 -1.06 10.54 18.95
N ASP A 218 -1.82 10.47 17.86
CA ASP A 218 -3.14 9.82 17.85
C ASP A 218 -3.03 8.28 17.91
N LEU A 219 -1.89 7.72 17.46
CA LEU A 219 -1.73 6.31 17.12
C LEU A 219 -0.92 5.50 18.12
N VAL A 220 0.14 6.11 18.67
CA VAL A 220 1.01 5.48 19.65
C VAL A 220 1.18 6.41 20.83
N ALA A 221 1.24 5.86 22.05
CA ALA A 221 1.65 6.65 23.19
C ALA A 221 3.06 7.18 22.92
N ALA A 222 3.32 8.45 23.24
CA ALA A 222 4.67 8.99 23.12
C ALA A 222 5.63 8.10 23.92
N LEU A 223 6.76 7.73 23.31
CA LEU A 223 7.86 7.11 24.04
C LEU A 223 8.28 8.10 25.13
N THR A 224 7.89 7.87 26.37
CA THR A 224 8.61 8.43 27.51
C THR A 224 9.97 7.75 27.50
N GLY A 225 10.98 8.47 27.01
CA GLY A 225 12.38 8.05 27.02
C GLY A 225 12.92 7.85 28.42
#